data_AF-A0AAJ1AHA5-F1
#
_entry.id   AF-A0AAJ1AHA5-F1
#
_cell.length_a   1.000
_cell.length_b   1.000
_cell.length_c   1.000
_cell.angle_alpha   90.00
_cell.angle_beta   90.00
_cell.angle_gamma   90.00
#
_symmetry.space_group_name_H-M   'P 1'
#
loop_
_entity.id
_entity.type
_entity.pdbx_description
1 polymer ?
#
loop_
_entity_poly.entity_id
_entity_poly.type
_entity_poly.pdbx_seq_one_letter_code
_entity_poly.pdbx_strand_id
1 'polypeptide(L)'
;MSPNTGGALSKSSRTFGQMLLVKKYWWFHALIVTTISLIGLVALGVWTYTSAPPLTNFVSSSSGEAVIPEWEIQRGKQVFHLKGLMTYGSFWGDGGERGPDYTAEALHHTYVSMNKYYENEIAKERPVTQDDRDMISVRVRREIRANGYDEATNVIRINDAQVFAYKELITHYTRTFTDPTYEEAFMKGRIQNHISNLDDLKALAGFFFWGGWVSGANRPGFDYTYTHNWPPDPAVGNTPTFETYLWSFISIFVLFCGTMLVLYVYGEMKALPGEPFNGRDWSLTTVDLENKGDAYVRPTQRATYKFFAFAVILFLIQVLAGILSAEDFVGGGPGNAIEKSILGFIIPFSVTRGWHTIVQIYWFFMAWVGYTLFFLPRISKVPNGQRFLINLLFTLCLIVGAGALFGIYLGHTGYMSDEMAYWFGSQGWEFLELGRFWHILMLASFCLWVYIIFRAVKPWITSQNLWSVPA
;
A
#
# COMPACT_ATOMS: atom_id res chain seq x y z
N MET A 1 -21.26 -3.54 36.24
CA MET A 1 -22.03 -2.67 37.16
C MET A 1 -21.43 -1.28 37.13
N SER A 2 -22.27 -0.24 37.07
CA SER A 2 -21.83 1.16 37.05
C SER A 2 -21.13 1.52 38.37
N PRO A 3 -19.97 2.20 38.38
CA PRO A 3 -19.40 2.72 39.60
C PRO A 3 -20.18 3.98 40.00
N ASN A 4 -21.35 3.76 40.58
CA ASN A 4 -22.02 4.76 41.40
C ASN A 4 -21.94 4.26 42.84
N THR A 5 -20.99 4.79 43.60
CA THR A 5 -21.14 5.32 44.97
C THR A 5 -19.77 5.39 45.66
N GLY A 6 -19.36 6.61 46.04
CA GLY A 6 -18.16 6.81 46.85
C GLY A 6 -17.54 8.20 46.71
N GLY A 7 -18.25 9.25 47.17
CA GLY A 7 -17.71 10.61 47.29
C GLY A 7 -17.82 11.46 46.02
N ALA A 8 -18.85 12.29 45.92
CA ALA A 8 -18.90 13.35 44.92
C ALA A 8 -17.86 14.42 45.28
N LEU A 9 -16.60 14.19 44.88
CA LEU A 9 -15.60 15.24 44.81
C LEU A 9 -16.20 16.41 44.00
N SER A 10 -16.11 17.61 44.56
CA SER A 10 -16.49 18.87 43.90
C SER A 10 -15.99 18.87 42.46
N LYS A 11 -16.77 19.43 41.52
CA LYS A 11 -16.33 19.60 40.12
C LYS A 11 -14.94 20.25 40.00
N SER A 12 -14.49 21.01 41.01
CA SER A 12 -13.20 21.70 41.02
C SER A 12 -12.01 20.86 41.49
N SER A 13 -12.16 19.57 41.85
CA SER A 13 -11.07 18.74 42.40
C SER A 13 -10.83 17.43 41.65
N ARG A 14 -11.32 17.29 40.42
CA ARG A 14 -11.07 16.09 39.60
C ARG A 14 -9.73 16.19 38.90
N THR A 15 -8.96 15.11 38.93
CA THR A 15 -7.75 15.02 38.11
C THR A 15 -8.09 14.87 36.63
N PHE A 16 -7.10 15.05 35.76
CA PHE A 16 -7.30 14.97 34.31
C PHE A 16 -7.75 13.55 33.92
N GLY A 17 -7.11 12.51 34.47
CA GLY A 17 -7.53 11.12 34.25
C GLY A 17 -8.97 10.85 34.71
N GLN A 18 -9.38 11.40 35.85
CA GLN A 18 -10.76 11.27 36.34
C GLN A 18 -11.78 11.97 35.43
N MET A 19 -11.42 13.11 34.83
CA MET A 19 -12.29 13.81 33.87
C MET A 19 -12.55 12.98 32.62
N LEU A 20 -11.51 12.32 32.08
CA LEU A 20 -11.60 11.47 30.90
C LEU A 20 -12.52 10.24 31.11
N LEU A 21 -12.59 9.71 32.33
CA LEU A 21 -13.43 8.55 32.66
C LEU A 21 -14.93 8.88 32.79
N VAL A 22 -15.32 10.15 32.83
CA VAL A 22 -16.74 10.54 32.95
C VAL A 22 -17.46 10.22 31.65
N LYS A 23 -18.28 9.15 31.65
CA LYS A 23 -19.05 8.67 30.48
C LYS A 23 -19.88 9.77 29.78
N LYS A 24 -20.40 10.75 30.53
CA LYS A 24 -21.14 11.89 29.96
C LYS A 24 -20.31 12.68 28.94
N TYR A 25 -18.99 12.75 29.11
CA TYR A 25 -18.09 13.47 28.22
C TYR A 25 -17.54 12.62 27.08
N TRP A 26 -17.74 11.30 27.07
CA TRP A 26 -17.19 10.43 26.03
C TRP A 26 -17.69 10.79 24.63
N TRP A 27 -18.96 11.17 24.50
CA TRP A 27 -19.48 11.71 23.25
C TRP A 27 -18.77 12.99 22.80
N PHE A 28 -18.44 13.87 23.75
CA PHE A 28 -17.73 15.11 23.45
C PHE A 28 -16.26 14.84 23.07
N HIS A 29 -15.57 13.95 23.79
CA HIS A 29 -14.21 13.52 23.42
C HIS A 29 -14.19 12.87 22.03
N ALA A 30 -15.12 11.95 21.76
CA ALA A 30 -15.27 11.30 20.47
C ALA A 30 -15.54 12.34 19.37
N LEU A 31 -16.45 13.29 19.61
CA LEU A 31 -16.73 14.37 18.67
C LEU A 31 -15.48 15.21 18.37
N ILE A 32 -14.71 15.63 19.37
CA ILE A 32 -13.47 16.39 19.16
C ILE A 32 -12.51 15.61 18.27
N VAL A 33 -12.22 14.35 18.62
CA VAL A 33 -11.28 13.51 17.87
C VAL A 33 -11.78 13.31 16.45
N THR A 34 -13.05 12.93 16.26
CA THR A 34 -13.65 12.74 14.95
C THR A 34 -13.64 14.02 14.11
N THR A 35 -13.97 15.17 14.70
CA THR A 35 -13.96 16.45 13.97
C THR A 35 -12.54 16.82 13.52
N ILE A 36 -11.54 16.73 14.39
CA ILE A 36 -10.14 17.01 14.02
C ILE A 36 -9.67 16.04 12.93
N SER A 37 -9.92 14.75 13.09
CA SER A 37 -9.54 13.73 12.10
C SER A 37 -10.23 13.94 10.75
N LEU A 38 -11.53 14.25 10.74
CA LEU A 38 -12.27 14.51 9.49
C LEU A 38 -11.82 15.78 8.79
N ILE A 39 -11.63 16.87 9.54
CA ILE A 39 -11.11 18.13 8.96
C ILE A 39 -9.72 17.89 8.38
N GLY A 40 -8.83 17.23 9.13
CA GLY A 40 -7.49 16.90 8.66
C GLY A 40 -7.51 16.03 7.41
N LEU A 41 -8.31 14.96 7.40
CA LEU A 41 -8.44 14.06 6.26
C LEU A 41 -8.97 14.76 5.01
N VAL A 42 -10.01 15.59 5.16
CA VAL A 42 -10.58 16.35 4.03
C VAL A 42 -9.57 17.38 3.52
N ALA A 43 -8.90 18.11 4.40
CA ALA A 43 -7.88 19.10 4.00
C ALA A 43 -6.73 18.43 3.24
N LEU A 44 -6.15 17.36 3.78
CA LEU A 44 -5.08 16.60 3.12
C LEU A 44 -5.55 16.01 1.80
N GLY A 45 -6.78 15.50 1.73
CA GLY A 45 -7.39 15.00 0.50
C GLY A 45 -7.47 16.09 -0.56
N VAL A 46 -8.06 17.25 -0.23
CA VAL A 46 -8.17 18.38 -1.16
C VAL A 46 -6.80 18.81 -1.66
N TRP A 47 -5.83 19.03 -0.76
CA TRP A 47 -4.48 19.45 -1.13
C TRP A 47 -3.76 18.42 -2.00
N THR A 48 -3.97 17.12 -1.76
CA THR A 48 -3.39 16.06 -2.60
C THR A 48 -3.93 16.14 -4.03
N TYR A 49 -5.25 16.32 -4.21
CA TYR A 49 -5.84 16.39 -5.55
C TYR A 49 -5.54 17.71 -6.28
N THR A 50 -5.49 18.84 -5.57
CA THR A 50 -5.21 20.14 -6.20
C THR A 50 -3.73 20.37 -6.46
N SER A 51 -2.84 19.66 -5.76
CA SER A 51 -1.39 19.83 -5.85
C SER A 51 -0.69 18.62 -6.48
N ALA A 52 -1.45 17.69 -7.07
CA ALA A 52 -0.89 16.57 -7.81
C ALA A 52 -0.05 17.06 -9.01
N PRO A 53 1.02 16.33 -9.37
CA PRO A 53 1.76 16.65 -10.58
C PRO A 53 0.86 16.52 -11.82
N PRO A 54 1.06 17.36 -12.86
CA PRO A 54 0.26 17.29 -14.08
C PRO A 54 0.53 15.98 -14.82
N LEU A 55 -0.54 15.39 -15.35
CA LEU A 55 -0.50 14.24 -16.26
C LEU A 55 -1.03 14.70 -17.61
N THR A 56 -0.10 15.08 -18.50
CA THR A 56 -0.40 15.66 -19.81
C THR A 56 0.69 15.31 -20.82
N ASN A 57 0.54 15.78 -22.06
CA ASN A 57 1.49 15.57 -23.14
C ASN A 57 2.85 16.21 -22.85
N PHE A 58 3.93 15.47 -23.13
CA PHE A 58 5.26 16.03 -23.30
C PHE A 58 5.45 16.46 -24.76
N VAL A 59 5.92 17.67 -24.98
CA VAL A 59 6.17 18.24 -26.31
C VAL A 59 7.61 18.74 -26.42
N SER A 60 8.18 18.67 -27.61
CA SER A 60 9.50 19.21 -27.88
C SER A 60 9.47 20.75 -27.78
N SER A 61 10.41 21.32 -27.04
CA SER A 61 10.60 22.77 -26.98
C SER A 61 11.05 23.37 -28.33
N SER A 62 11.74 22.59 -29.16
CA SER A 62 12.31 23.05 -30.43
C SER A 62 11.31 22.95 -31.60
N SER A 63 10.57 21.83 -31.70
CA SER A 63 9.64 21.58 -32.80
C SER A 63 8.16 21.77 -32.45
N GLY A 64 7.80 21.76 -31.16
CA GLY A 64 6.40 21.78 -30.72
C GLY A 64 5.65 20.45 -30.91
N GLU A 65 6.30 19.42 -31.45
CA GLU A 65 5.69 18.11 -31.68
C GLU A 65 5.52 17.33 -30.38
N ALA A 66 4.47 16.50 -30.30
CA ALA A 66 4.24 15.61 -29.17
C ALA A 66 5.29 14.49 -29.14
N VAL A 67 6.03 14.40 -28.04
CA VAL A 67 7.06 13.39 -27.80
C VAL A 67 6.50 12.21 -27.01
N ILE A 68 5.75 12.49 -25.94
CA ILE A 68 5.07 11.49 -25.11
C ILE A 68 3.62 11.94 -24.91
N PRO A 69 2.66 11.33 -25.62
CA PRO A 69 1.25 11.61 -25.42
C PRO A 69 0.76 11.16 -24.03
N GLU A 70 -0.22 11.85 -23.45
CA GLU A 70 -0.82 11.50 -22.15
C GLU A 70 -1.38 10.08 -22.12
N TRP A 71 -2.03 9.64 -23.19
CA TRP A 71 -2.58 8.30 -23.30
C TRP A 71 -1.50 7.21 -23.27
N GLU A 72 -0.28 7.50 -23.74
CA GLU A 72 0.87 6.58 -23.72
C GLU A 72 1.37 6.41 -22.27
N ILE A 73 1.37 7.50 -21.48
CA ILE A 73 1.70 7.47 -20.05
C ILE A 73 0.65 6.64 -19.27
N GLN A 74 -0.63 6.85 -19.56
CA GLN A 74 -1.72 6.05 -18.95
C GLN A 74 -1.62 4.57 -19.31
N ARG A 75 -1.28 4.26 -20.57
CA ARG A 75 -1.06 2.88 -21.01
C ARG A 75 0.11 2.26 -20.26
N GLY A 76 1.22 2.97 -20.11
CA GLY A 76 2.37 2.52 -19.32
C GLY A 76 2.00 2.20 -17.89
N LYS A 77 1.22 3.08 -17.23
CA LYS A 77 0.69 2.83 -15.89
C LYS A 77 -0.16 1.56 -15.82
N GLN A 78 -1.06 1.34 -16.79
CA GLN A 78 -1.88 0.14 -16.83
C GLN A 78 -1.02 -1.13 -16.97
N VAL A 79 -0.06 -1.11 -17.89
CA VAL A 79 0.85 -2.25 -18.11
C VAL A 79 1.68 -2.51 -16.85
N PHE A 80 2.22 -1.47 -16.21
CA PHE A 80 2.99 -1.56 -14.97
C PHE A 80 2.22 -2.33 -13.89
N HIS A 81 0.96 -1.98 -13.67
CA HIS A 81 0.12 -2.67 -12.70
C HIS A 81 -0.27 -4.08 -13.16
N LEU A 82 -0.86 -4.23 -14.36
CA LEU A 82 -1.40 -5.51 -14.81
C LEU A 82 -0.33 -6.59 -14.93
N LYS A 83 0.91 -6.22 -15.24
CA LYS A 83 2.08 -7.12 -15.33
C LYS A 83 2.79 -7.34 -14.00
N GLY A 84 2.24 -6.82 -12.90
CA GLY A 84 2.75 -7.04 -11.54
C GLY A 84 4.10 -6.38 -11.27
N LEU A 85 4.44 -5.31 -12.00
CA LEU A 85 5.73 -4.65 -11.84
C LEU A 85 5.85 -3.91 -10.51
N MET A 86 4.75 -3.38 -9.96
CA MET A 86 4.73 -2.83 -8.59
C MET A 86 4.99 -3.89 -7.52
N THR A 87 4.73 -5.16 -7.81
CA THR A 87 5.03 -6.27 -6.90
C THR A 87 6.47 -6.78 -7.10
N TYR A 88 7.13 -6.37 -8.17
CA TYR A 88 8.52 -6.75 -8.45
C TYR A 88 9.49 -5.64 -8.02
N GLY A 89 9.34 -4.45 -8.59
CA GLY A 89 10.03 -3.21 -8.23
C GLY A 89 9.05 -2.20 -7.64
N SER A 90 9.43 -0.92 -7.63
CA SER A 90 8.61 0.15 -7.05
C SER A 90 8.44 1.34 -8.00
N PHE A 91 7.41 2.15 -7.73
CA PHE A 91 7.20 3.44 -8.38
C PHE A 91 6.91 4.47 -7.30
N TRP A 92 7.67 5.57 -7.28
CA TRP A 92 7.68 6.53 -6.17
C TRP A 92 7.99 5.92 -4.79
N GLY A 93 8.79 4.86 -4.76
CA GLY A 93 9.21 4.17 -3.54
C GLY A 93 8.20 3.14 -3.02
N ASP A 94 6.98 3.10 -3.57
CA ASP A 94 5.96 2.12 -3.20
C ASP A 94 6.05 0.89 -4.13
N GLY A 95 6.23 -0.30 -3.55
CA GLY A 95 6.22 -1.56 -4.27
C GLY A 95 7.21 -2.62 -3.75
N GLY A 96 7.57 -3.54 -4.64
CA GLY A 96 8.54 -4.60 -4.41
C GLY A 96 9.98 -4.11 -4.40
N GLU A 97 10.83 -4.83 -3.68
CA GLU A 97 12.27 -4.50 -3.52
C GLU A 97 13.18 -5.48 -4.27
N ARG A 98 12.61 -6.26 -5.21
CA ARG A 98 13.36 -7.24 -5.98
C ARG A 98 13.87 -6.67 -7.30
N GLY A 99 13.05 -5.83 -7.94
CA GLY A 99 13.42 -4.99 -9.06
C GLY A 99 13.92 -3.62 -8.60
N PRO A 100 14.23 -2.73 -9.56
CA PRO A 100 14.59 -1.34 -9.25
C PRO A 100 13.36 -0.54 -8.78
N ASP A 101 13.62 0.66 -8.27
CA ASP A 101 12.61 1.72 -8.31
C ASP A 101 12.63 2.36 -9.70
N TYR A 102 11.57 2.16 -10.48
CA TYR A 102 11.51 2.61 -11.87
C TYR A 102 11.52 4.14 -12.00
N THR A 103 11.10 4.87 -10.97
CA THR A 103 11.18 6.33 -10.97
C THR A 103 12.62 6.80 -10.77
N ALA A 104 13.32 6.26 -9.78
CA ALA A 104 14.70 6.60 -9.50
C ALA A 104 15.63 6.19 -10.64
N GLU A 105 15.43 4.99 -11.20
CA GLU A 105 16.15 4.50 -12.36
C GLU A 105 15.92 5.40 -13.58
N ALA A 106 14.67 5.69 -13.94
CA ALA A 106 14.38 6.55 -15.08
C ALA A 106 14.94 7.97 -14.91
N LEU A 107 14.90 8.54 -13.70
CA LEU A 107 15.50 9.84 -13.39
C LEU A 107 17.02 9.81 -13.58
N HIS A 108 17.69 8.79 -13.04
CA HIS A 108 19.14 8.65 -13.13
C HIS A 108 19.60 8.41 -14.57
N HIS A 109 18.93 7.50 -15.30
CA HIS A 109 19.19 7.27 -16.71
C HIS A 109 18.93 8.52 -17.55
N THR A 110 17.92 9.33 -17.20
CA THR A 110 17.70 10.62 -17.86
C THR A 110 18.89 11.55 -17.68
N TYR A 111 19.43 11.66 -16.46
CA TYR A 111 20.64 12.44 -16.19
C TYR A 111 21.84 11.93 -16.99
N VAL A 112 22.13 10.62 -16.96
CA VAL A 112 23.27 10.03 -17.67
C VAL A 112 23.14 10.24 -19.18
N SER A 113 21.96 10.01 -19.76
CA SER A 113 21.73 10.18 -21.19
C SER A 113 21.79 11.64 -21.64
N MET A 114 21.34 12.59 -20.81
CA MET A 114 21.51 14.01 -21.12
C MET A 114 22.99 14.44 -21.08
N ASN A 115 23.79 13.91 -20.15
CA ASN A 115 25.23 14.15 -20.14
C ASN A 115 25.87 13.62 -21.44
N LYS A 116 25.56 12.36 -21.79
CA LYS A 116 26.01 11.73 -23.05
C LYS A 116 25.62 12.52 -24.29
N TYR A 117 24.42 13.10 -24.33
CA TYR A 117 23.97 13.96 -25.42
C TYR A 117 24.91 15.16 -25.62
N TYR A 118 25.19 15.92 -24.56
CA TYR A 118 26.06 17.09 -24.65
C TYR A 118 27.53 16.74 -24.87
N GLU A 119 28.02 15.64 -24.30
CA GLU A 119 29.36 15.14 -24.60
C GLU A 119 29.51 14.80 -26.09
N ASN A 120 28.50 14.15 -26.68
CA ASN A 120 28.48 13.84 -28.11
C ASN A 120 28.45 15.10 -28.98
N GLU A 121 27.74 16.16 -28.57
CA GLU A 121 27.75 17.43 -29.30
C GLU A 121 29.15 18.07 -29.30
N ILE A 122 29.85 18.10 -28.16
CA ILE A 122 31.22 18.63 -28.08
C ILE A 122 32.20 17.75 -28.87
N ALA A 123 32.04 16.42 -28.77
CA ALA A 123 32.91 15.45 -29.44
C ALA A 123 32.92 15.58 -30.97
N LYS A 124 31.89 16.19 -31.58
CA LYS A 124 31.85 16.50 -33.01
C LYS A 124 32.90 17.55 -33.42
N GLU A 125 33.28 18.44 -32.51
CA GLU A 125 34.19 19.55 -32.78
C GLU A 125 35.59 19.32 -32.18
N ARG A 126 35.66 18.72 -30.98
CA ARG A 126 36.93 18.46 -30.27
C ARG A 126 36.79 17.37 -29.21
N PRO A 127 37.91 16.80 -28.71
CA PRO A 127 37.87 15.89 -27.56
C PRO A 127 37.22 16.54 -26.33
N VAL A 128 36.40 15.78 -25.61
CA VAL A 128 35.73 16.18 -24.38
C VAL A 128 36.74 16.21 -23.22
N THR A 129 36.84 17.34 -22.52
CA THR A 129 37.71 17.52 -21.35
C THR A 129 36.96 17.32 -20.04
N GLN A 130 37.68 17.29 -18.91
CA GLN A 130 37.03 17.24 -17.59
C GLN A 130 36.22 18.52 -17.32
N ASP A 131 36.72 19.69 -17.72
CA ASP A 131 36.01 20.96 -17.57
C ASP A 131 34.68 20.95 -18.32
N ASP A 132 34.62 20.29 -19.49
CA ASP A 132 33.37 20.10 -20.23
C ASP A 132 32.37 19.26 -19.44
N ARG A 133 32.82 18.14 -18.85
CA ARG A 133 31.97 17.27 -18.05
C ARG A 133 31.42 17.99 -16.83
N ASP A 134 32.25 18.76 -16.15
CA ASP A 134 31.84 19.54 -14.99
C ASP A 134 30.79 20.58 -15.39
N MET A 135 31.00 21.29 -16.51
CA MET A 135 30.01 22.23 -17.07
C MET A 135 28.71 21.52 -17.47
N ILE A 136 28.79 20.39 -18.17
CA ILE A 136 27.63 19.62 -18.63
C ILE A 136 26.81 19.15 -17.43
N SER A 137 27.45 18.60 -16.40
CA SER A 137 26.74 18.09 -15.21
C SER A 137 25.89 19.18 -14.54
N VAL A 138 26.42 20.39 -14.40
CA VAL A 138 25.70 21.55 -13.84
C VAL A 138 24.57 22.00 -14.75
N ARG A 139 24.79 22.00 -16.08
CA ARG A 139 23.76 22.32 -17.07
C ARG A 139 22.60 21.32 -17.00
N VAL A 140 22.89 20.03 -17.07
CA VAL A 140 21.90 18.96 -17.01
C VAL A 140 21.10 19.03 -15.70
N ARG A 141 21.77 19.26 -14.56
CA ARG A 141 21.08 19.46 -13.28
C ARG A 141 20.09 20.61 -13.33
N ARG A 142 20.45 21.76 -13.91
CA ARG A 142 19.54 22.90 -14.06
C ARG A 142 18.36 22.59 -14.99
N GLU A 143 18.63 21.88 -16.08
CA GLU A 143 17.60 21.51 -17.06
C GLU A 143 16.60 20.48 -16.52
N ILE A 144 17.06 19.48 -15.74
CA ILE A 144 16.18 18.51 -15.07
C ILE A 144 15.30 19.20 -14.02
N ARG A 145 15.87 20.14 -13.25
CA ARG A 145 15.11 20.88 -12.22
C ARG A 145 14.16 21.92 -12.79
N ALA A 146 14.36 22.36 -14.03
CA ALA A 146 13.49 23.32 -14.67
C ALA A 146 12.11 22.71 -14.95
N ASN A 147 11.06 23.40 -14.50
CA ASN A 147 9.70 22.96 -14.73
C ASN A 147 9.23 23.41 -16.11
N GLY A 148 9.08 22.46 -17.03
CA GLY A 148 8.58 22.71 -18.38
C GLY A 148 7.06 22.77 -18.50
N TYR A 149 6.31 22.66 -17.40
CA TYR A 149 4.84 22.68 -17.43
C TYR A 149 4.31 24.09 -17.72
N ASP A 150 3.48 24.19 -18.76
CA ASP A 150 2.74 25.39 -19.12
C ASP A 150 1.25 25.16 -18.82
N GLU A 151 0.74 25.83 -17.79
CA GLU A 151 -0.65 25.71 -17.34
C GLU A 151 -1.66 26.20 -18.39
N ALA A 152 -1.30 27.22 -19.19
CA ALA A 152 -2.21 27.82 -20.16
C ALA A 152 -2.47 26.89 -21.36
N THR A 153 -1.43 26.18 -21.82
CA THR A 153 -1.54 25.20 -22.92
C THR A 153 -1.69 23.76 -22.44
N ASN A 154 -1.56 23.53 -21.13
CA ASN A 154 -1.59 22.24 -20.46
C ASN A 154 -0.64 21.21 -21.11
N VAL A 155 0.62 21.58 -21.33
CA VAL A 155 1.66 20.68 -21.86
C VAL A 155 2.95 20.80 -21.05
N ILE A 156 3.79 19.77 -21.09
CA ILE A 156 5.14 19.80 -20.53
C ILE A 156 6.14 19.91 -21.67
N ARG A 157 6.91 20.99 -21.71
CA ARG A 157 7.95 21.21 -22.72
C ARG A 157 9.28 20.61 -22.28
N ILE A 158 9.88 19.79 -23.14
CA ILE A 158 11.17 19.14 -22.90
C ILE A 158 12.17 19.48 -24.01
N ASN A 159 13.44 19.62 -23.63
CA ASN A 159 14.51 19.98 -24.56
C ASN A 159 15.06 18.76 -25.34
N ASP A 160 15.90 19.00 -26.33
CA ASP A 160 16.42 17.95 -27.21
C ASP A 160 17.25 16.88 -26.45
N ALA A 161 17.94 17.27 -25.37
CA ALA A 161 18.68 16.34 -24.52
C ALA A 161 17.73 15.41 -23.74
N GLN A 162 16.60 15.92 -23.24
CA GLN A 162 15.55 15.12 -22.60
C GLN A 162 14.84 14.21 -23.60
N VAL A 163 14.62 14.68 -24.84
CA VAL A 163 14.08 13.84 -25.93
C VAL A 163 15.05 12.71 -26.29
N PHE A 164 16.35 12.98 -26.32
CA PHE A 164 17.38 11.95 -26.49
C PHE A 164 17.36 10.95 -25.33
N ALA A 165 17.28 11.43 -24.09
CA ALA A 165 17.19 10.59 -22.90
C ALA A 165 15.96 9.67 -22.92
N TYR A 166 14.80 10.16 -23.35
CA TYR A 166 13.60 9.34 -23.50
C TYR A 166 13.81 8.17 -24.49
N LYS A 167 14.50 8.41 -25.62
CA LYS A 167 14.82 7.36 -26.59
C LYS A 167 15.78 6.29 -26.03
N GLU A 168 16.75 6.70 -25.21
CA GLU A 168 17.63 5.77 -24.50
C GLU A 168 16.85 4.95 -23.47
N LEU A 169 15.88 5.54 -22.76
CA LEU A 169 15.00 4.82 -21.83
C LEU A 169 14.14 3.77 -22.53
N ILE A 170 13.55 4.09 -23.70
CA ILE A 170 12.81 3.11 -24.51
C ILE A 170 13.72 1.92 -24.82
N THR A 171 14.97 2.17 -25.20
CA THR A 171 15.95 1.12 -25.50
C THR A 171 16.26 0.28 -24.27
N HIS A 172 16.57 0.92 -23.14
CA HIS A 172 16.88 0.27 -21.88
C HIS A 172 15.72 -0.63 -21.40
N TYR A 173 14.48 -0.12 -21.36
CA TYR A 173 13.33 -0.92 -20.92
C TYR A 173 12.93 -1.99 -21.93
N THR A 174 13.09 -1.75 -23.23
CA THR A 174 12.88 -2.82 -24.22
C THR A 174 13.83 -3.98 -23.95
N ARG A 175 15.13 -3.71 -23.79
CA ARG A 175 16.12 -4.76 -23.48
C ARG A 175 15.85 -5.44 -22.15
N THR A 176 15.46 -4.69 -21.12
CA THR A 176 15.10 -5.22 -19.80
C THR A 176 14.06 -6.34 -19.89
N PHE A 177 13.04 -6.21 -20.74
CA PHE A 177 11.96 -7.19 -20.84
C PHE A 177 12.12 -8.21 -21.98
N THR A 178 12.97 -7.95 -22.98
CA THR A 178 13.11 -8.81 -24.17
C THR A 178 14.48 -9.49 -24.33
N ASP A 179 15.55 -8.93 -23.76
CA ASP A 179 16.93 -9.45 -23.88
C ASP A 179 17.33 -10.19 -22.59
N PRO A 180 17.30 -11.54 -22.56
CA PRO A 180 17.64 -12.32 -21.37
C PRO A 180 19.13 -12.24 -20.99
N THR A 181 19.98 -11.72 -21.89
CA THR A 181 21.42 -11.53 -21.63
C THR A 181 21.76 -10.14 -21.12
N TYR A 182 20.78 -9.23 -21.08
CA TYR A 182 20.95 -7.91 -20.53
C TYR A 182 21.21 -7.99 -19.02
N GLU A 183 22.16 -7.20 -18.52
CA GLU A 183 22.57 -7.24 -17.11
C GLU A 183 21.39 -6.95 -16.17
N GLU A 184 20.55 -5.99 -16.57
CA GLU A 184 19.35 -5.57 -15.84
C GLU A 184 18.09 -6.31 -16.33
N ALA A 185 18.24 -7.44 -17.02
CA ALA A 185 17.10 -8.22 -17.51
C ALA A 185 16.13 -8.56 -16.39
N PHE A 186 14.84 -8.41 -16.67
CA PHE A 186 13.75 -8.74 -15.77
C PHE A 186 13.92 -10.17 -15.26
N MET A 187 13.87 -10.35 -13.94
CA MET A 187 14.03 -11.65 -13.29
C MET A 187 15.34 -12.38 -13.65
N LYS A 188 16.41 -11.63 -13.99
CA LYS A 188 17.71 -12.14 -14.47
C LYS A 188 17.57 -13.03 -15.70
N GLY A 189 16.64 -12.69 -16.62
CA GLY A 189 16.41 -13.40 -17.86
C GLY A 189 15.70 -14.77 -17.72
N ARG A 190 15.27 -15.16 -16.51
CA ARG A 190 14.54 -16.43 -16.29
C ARG A 190 13.17 -16.47 -16.94
N ILE A 191 12.55 -15.31 -17.14
CA ILE A 191 11.26 -15.18 -17.80
C ILE A 191 11.49 -14.36 -19.06
N GLN A 192 11.21 -14.97 -20.21
CA GLN A 192 11.26 -14.28 -21.50
C GLN A 192 9.87 -13.79 -21.88
N ASN A 193 9.80 -12.65 -22.57
CA ASN A 193 8.55 -12.12 -23.13
C ASN A 193 7.45 -11.88 -22.09
N HIS A 194 7.81 -11.55 -20.84
CA HIS A 194 6.85 -11.12 -19.82
C HIS A 194 6.00 -9.94 -20.33
N ILE A 195 6.67 -9.06 -21.06
CA ILE A 195 6.09 -7.98 -21.87
C ILE A 195 6.83 -7.99 -23.20
N SER A 196 6.12 -8.27 -24.29
CA SER A 196 6.70 -8.43 -25.63
C SER A 196 6.16 -7.44 -26.66
N ASN A 197 5.05 -6.77 -26.37
CA ASN A 197 4.49 -5.73 -27.23
C ASN A 197 5.37 -4.47 -27.14
N LEU A 198 5.93 -4.04 -28.28
CA LEU A 198 6.82 -2.87 -28.36
C LEU A 198 6.12 -1.56 -27.99
N ASP A 199 4.83 -1.41 -28.30
CA ASP A 199 4.06 -0.23 -27.93
C ASP A 199 3.84 -0.17 -26.41
N ASP A 200 3.62 -1.33 -25.76
CA ASP A 200 3.52 -1.41 -24.30
C ASP A 200 4.86 -1.10 -23.61
N LEU A 201 5.98 -1.54 -24.19
CA LEU A 201 7.32 -1.24 -23.68
C LEU A 201 7.68 0.24 -23.82
N LYS A 202 7.31 0.86 -24.95
CA LYS A 202 7.42 2.30 -25.15
C LYS A 202 6.54 3.06 -24.15
N ALA A 203 5.29 2.63 -23.95
CA ALA A 203 4.37 3.20 -22.99
C ALA A 203 4.90 3.14 -21.55
N LEU A 204 5.48 2.00 -21.15
CA LEU A 204 6.16 1.86 -19.86
C LEU A 204 7.31 2.86 -19.69
N ALA A 205 8.17 3.00 -20.71
CA ALA A 205 9.24 3.99 -20.68
C ALA A 205 8.68 5.42 -20.52
N GLY A 206 7.56 5.74 -21.18
CA GLY A 206 6.86 7.02 -21.03
C GLY A 206 6.33 7.25 -19.61
N PHE A 207 5.76 6.22 -18.99
CA PHE A 207 5.29 6.27 -17.61
C PHE A 207 6.43 6.43 -16.60
N PHE A 208 7.53 5.70 -16.77
CA PHE A 208 8.71 5.81 -15.92
C PHE A 208 9.43 7.16 -16.10
N PHE A 209 9.54 7.65 -17.34
CA PHE A 209 10.04 9.00 -17.61
C PHE A 209 9.18 10.07 -16.94
N TRP A 210 7.85 9.96 -16.98
CA TRP A 210 6.96 10.87 -16.26
C TRP A 210 7.21 10.82 -14.74
N GLY A 211 7.33 9.63 -14.15
CA GLY A 211 7.68 9.48 -12.73
C GLY A 211 9.00 10.17 -12.37
N GLY A 212 10.02 9.98 -13.21
CA GLY A 212 11.32 10.61 -13.10
C GLY A 212 11.25 12.13 -13.24
N TRP A 213 10.51 12.65 -14.22
CA TRP A 213 10.28 14.08 -14.39
C TRP A 213 9.59 14.71 -13.18
N VAL A 214 8.54 14.08 -12.66
CA VAL A 214 7.86 14.52 -11.43
C VAL A 214 8.84 14.61 -10.26
N SER A 215 9.78 13.67 -10.19
CA SER A 215 10.77 13.58 -9.12
C SER A 215 11.99 14.48 -9.29
N GLY A 216 12.23 14.98 -10.51
CA GLY A 216 13.37 15.84 -10.87
C GLY A 216 13.03 17.32 -11.03
N ALA A 217 11.84 17.66 -11.51
CA ALA A 217 11.41 19.03 -11.79
C ALA A 217 10.87 19.73 -10.54
N ASN A 218 11.30 20.98 -10.31
CA ASN A 218 10.80 21.81 -9.20
C ASN A 218 9.31 22.11 -9.36
N ARG A 219 8.56 22.18 -8.26
CA ARG A 219 7.18 22.69 -8.29
C ARG A 219 7.18 24.16 -8.74
N PRO A 220 6.13 24.64 -9.44
CA PRO A 220 6.04 26.04 -9.82
C PRO A 220 6.10 26.95 -8.58
N GLY A 221 7.05 27.88 -8.55
CA GLY A 221 7.25 28.81 -7.44
C GLY A 221 8.02 28.26 -6.23
N PHE A 222 8.51 27.01 -6.28
CA PHE A 222 9.27 26.39 -5.20
C PHE A 222 10.67 25.93 -5.66
N ASP A 223 11.56 25.68 -4.70
CA ASP A 223 12.93 25.20 -4.92
C ASP A 223 13.08 23.67 -4.79
N TYR A 224 12.00 22.96 -4.46
CA TYR A 224 11.92 21.51 -4.33
C TYR A 224 10.99 20.87 -5.38
N THR A 225 11.20 19.58 -5.66
CA THR A 225 10.45 18.83 -6.69
C THR A 225 9.04 18.42 -6.26
N TYR A 226 8.22 17.88 -7.17
CA TYR A 226 6.85 17.47 -6.82
C TYR A 226 6.78 16.43 -5.69
N THR A 227 7.84 15.64 -5.55
CA THR A 227 8.04 14.60 -4.53
C THR A 227 8.91 15.07 -3.36
N HIS A 228 9.10 16.39 -3.18
CA HIS A 228 9.95 16.96 -2.12
C HIS A 228 11.40 16.46 -2.17
N ASN A 229 11.99 16.48 -3.36
CA ASN A 229 13.36 16.03 -3.65
C ASN A 229 13.64 14.54 -3.39
N TRP A 230 12.60 13.70 -3.38
CA TRP A 230 12.76 12.26 -3.51
C TRP A 230 12.82 11.87 -5.00
N PRO A 231 13.60 10.86 -5.44
CA PRO A 231 14.50 10.00 -4.67
C PRO A 231 15.86 10.68 -4.42
N PRO A 232 16.67 10.18 -3.46
CA PRO A 232 17.99 10.72 -3.20
C PRO A 232 18.92 10.48 -4.39
N ASP A 233 19.18 11.54 -5.16
CA ASP A 233 20.16 11.56 -6.24
C ASP A 233 20.84 12.95 -6.26
N PRO A 234 22.06 13.06 -5.69
CA PRO A 234 22.80 14.32 -5.67
C PRO A 234 23.18 14.85 -7.06
N ALA A 235 23.27 13.99 -8.09
CA ALA A 235 23.65 14.38 -9.44
C ALA A 235 22.56 15.25 -10.09
N VAL A 236 21.29 14.93 -9.84
CA VAL A 236 20.14 15.77 -10.25
C VAL A 236 19.77 16.83 -9.21
N GLY A 237 20.49 16.87 -8.09
CA GLY A 237 20.32 17.83 -7.01
C GLY A 237 19.24 17.49 -5.99
N ASN A 238 18.74 16.26 -6.01
CA ASN A 238 17.79 15.80 -5.01
C ASN A 238 18.48 15.54 -3.68
N THR A 239 18.17 16.40 -2.72
CA THR A 239 18.65 16.34 -1.33
C THR A 239 17.49 16.70 -0.39
N PRO A 240 17.47 16.16 0.84
CA PRO A 240 16.37 16.43 1.77
C PRO A 240 16.17 17.92 2.00
N THR A 241 14.90 18.36 1.95
CA THR A 241 14.55 19.78 2.18
C THR A 241 14.73 20.15 3.65
N PHE A 242 14.79 21.45 3.95
CA PHE A 242 14.79 21.93 5.33
C PHE A 242 13.57 21.44 6.13
N GLU A 243 12.38 21.51 5.52
CA GLU A 243 11.12 21.06 6.13
C GLU A 243 11.16 19.56 6.48
N THR A 244 11.79 18.73 5.64
CA THR A 244 11.99 17.30 5.91
C THR A 244 12.75 17.08 7.22
N TYR A 245 13.82 17.85 7.46
CA TYR A 245 14.57 17.79 8.72
C TYR A 245 13.75 18.33 9.89
N LEU A 246 13.13 19.49 9.73
CA LEU A 246 12.37 20.16 10.80
C LEU A 246 11.23 19.27 11.33
N TRP A 247 10.39 18.74 10.44
CA TRP A 247 9.26 17.89 10.84
C TRP A 247 9.71 16.54 11.42
N SER A 248 10.86 16.01 10.98
CA SER A 248 11.45 14.82 11.60
C SER A 248 11.77 15.07 13.08
N PHE A 249 12.44 16.17 13.41
CA PHE A 249 12.75 16.52 14.80
C PHE A 249 11.49 16.80 15.64
N ILE A 250 10.53 17.56 15.09
CA ILE A 250 9.28 17.87 15.78
C ILE A 250 8.49 16.59 16.07
N SER A 251 8.43 15.65 15.12
CA SER A 251 7.67 14.41 15.30
C SER A 251 8.18 13.56 16.48
N ILE A 252 9.51 13.48 16.65
CA ILE A 252 10.15 12.77 17.76
C ILE A 252 9.80 13.44 19.09
N PHE A 253 9.89 14.78 19.16
CA PHE A 253 9.54 15.53 20.36
C PHE A 253 8.07 15.35 20.75
N VAL A 254 7.15 15.45 19.78
CA VAL A 254 5.72 15.23 19.99
C VAL A 254 5.44 13.80 20.46
N LEU A 255 6.11 12.79 19.90
CA LEU A 255 6.01 11.40 20.34
C LEU A 255 6.41 11.24 21.81
N PHE A 256 7.53 11.85 22.24
CA PHE A 256 7.97 11.81 23.64
C PHE A 256 6.96 12.48 24.57
N CYS A 257 6.55 13.71 24.27
CA CYS A 257 5.57 14.42 25.08
C CYS A 257 4.23 13.69 25.15
N GLY A 258 3.75 13.15 24.02
CA GLY A 258 2.52 12.36 23.95
C GLY A 258 2.62 11.09 24.79
N THR A 259 3.73 10.37 24.70
CA THR A 259 3.98 9.15 25.50
C THR A 259 4.02 9.47 26.99
N MET A 260 4.73 10.53 27.39
CA MET A 260 4.77 10.97 28.80
C MET A 260 3.38 11.34 29.32
N LEU A 261 2.58 12.06 28.53
CA LEU A 261 1.20 12.42 28.89
C LEU A 261 0.31 11.18 29.05
N VAL A 262 0.39 10.23 28.11
CA VAL A 262 -0.37 8.97 28.17
C VAL A 262 0.02 8.16 29.41
N LEU A 263 1.32 8.03 29.70
CA LEU A 263 1.80 7.31 30.87
C LEU A 263 1.42 7.99 32.19
N TYR A 264 1.44 9.33 32.23
CA TYR A 264 0.97 10.11 33.37
C TYR A 264 -0.52 9.85 33.63
N VAL A 265 -1.37 9.96 32.60
CA VAL A 265 -2.81 9.70 32.70
C VAL A 265 -3.08 8.25 33.10
N TYR A 266 -2.35 7.30 32.52
CA TYR A 266 -2.43 5.89 32.90
C TYR A 266 -2.08 5.67 34.38
N GLY A 267 -1.02 6.32 34.87
CA GLY A 267 -0.63 6.30 36.27
C GLY A 267 -1.74 6.82 37.19
N GLU A 268 -2.39 7.93 36.83
CA GLU A 268 -3.56 8.45 37.56
C GLU A 268 -4.70 7.44 37.59
N MET A 269 -5.04 6.84 36.44
CA MET A 269 -6.13 5.87 36.34
C MET A 269 -5.84 4.60 37.15
N LYS A 270 -4.58 4.14 37.17
CA LYS A 270 -4.15 2.98 37.97
C LYS A 270 -4.27 3.24 39.47
N ALA A 271 -4.16 4.48 39.92
CA ALA A 271 -4.33 4.83 41.34
C ALA A 271 -5.80 4.86 41.79
N LEU A 272 -6.77 4.83 40.86
CA LEU A 272 -8.19 4.85 41.19
C LEU A 272 -8.68 3.48 41.69
N PRO A 273 -9.50 3.43 42.75
CA PRO A 273 -10.08 2.18 43.24
C PRO A 273 -11.14 1.63 42.28
N GLY A 274 -11.18 0.31 42.10
CA GLY A 274 -12.16 -0.39 41.24
C GLY A 274 -11.60 -0.88 39.91
N GLU A 275 -12.48 -1.43 39.06
CA GLU A 275 -12.12 -1.94 37.73
C GLU A 275 -11.69 -0.83 36.77
N PRO A 276 -10.79 -1.11 35.80
CA PRO A 276 -10.18 -2.41 35.52
C PRO A 276 -8.89 -2.70 36.30
N PHE A 277 -8.37 -1.73 37.07
CA PHE A 277 -7.00 -1.81 37.61
C PHE A 277 -6.89 -2.45 38.99
N ASN A 278 -7.89 -2.24 39.86
CA ASN A 278 -7.83 -2.61 41.28
C ASN A 278 -9.11 -3.33 41.76
N GLY A 279 -9.86 -3.95 40.85
CA GLY A 279 -11.27 -4.33 41.08
C GLY A 279 -11.60 -5.82 41.21
N ARG A 280 -10.79 -6.76 40.72
CA ARG A 280 -11.10 -8.22 40.73
C ARG A 280 -9.85 -9.10 40.68
N ASP A 281 -9.88 -10.22 41.42
CA ASP A 281 -8.87 -11.29 41.38
C ASP A 281 -9.13 -12.36 40.29
N TRP A 282 -10.20 -12.22 39.50
CA TRP A 282 -10.53 -13.19 38.44
C TRP A 282 -10.37 -12.59 37.05
N SER A 283 -9.81 -13.40 36.15
CA SER A 283 -9.65 -13.07 34.73
C SER A 283 -10.84 -13.59 33.92
N LEU A 284 -11.17 -12.92 32.82
CA LEU A 284 -12.19 -13.40 31.87
C LEU A 284 -11.79 -14.72 31.16
N THR A 285 -10.63 -15.30 31.49
CA THR A 285 -10.06 -16.45 30.81
C THR A 285 -10.11 -17.74 31.63
N THR A 286 -10.78 -18.71 30.99
CA THR A 286 -10.70 -20.18 31.08
C THR A 286 -11.20 -20.90 32.33
N VAL A 287 -10.58 -20.80 33.51
CA VAL A 287 -10.90 -21.77 34.60
C VAL A 287 -12.34 -21.64 35.12
N ASP A 288 -12.84 -20.41 35.27
CA ASP A 288 -14.20 -20.17 35.80
C ASP A 288 -15.32 -20.30 34.76
N LEU A 289 -14.99 -20.23 33.47
CA LEU A 289 -15.96 -20.45 32.38
C LEU A 289 -16.18 -21.94 32.12
N GLU A 290 -15.15 -22.76 32.29
CA GLU A 290 -15.23 -24.23 32.18
C GLU A 290 -16.00 -24.84 33.36
N ASN A 291 -15.82 -24.30 34.57
CA ASN A 291 -16.48 -24.79 35.78
C ASN A 291 -17.98 -24.44 35.90
N LYS A 292 -18.50 -23.49 35.11
CA LYS A 292 -19.92 -23.06 35.15
C LYS A 292 -20.87 -23.88 34.28
N GLY A 293 -20.42 -25.01 33.71
CA GLY A 293 -21.26 -25.85 32.85
C GLY A 293 -21.53 -25.26 31.45
N ASP A 294 -20.85 -24.17 31.09
CA ASP A 294 -20.97 -23.45 29.81
C ASP A 294 -20.13 -24.09 28.67
N ALA A 295 -19.85 -25.39 28.78
CA ALA A 295 -19.07 -26.18 27.81
C ALA A 295 -19.85 -26.52 26.52
N TYR A 296 -21.12 -26.12 26.40
CA TYR A 296 -21.94 -26.42 25.23
C TYR A 296 -21.55 -25.56 24.02
N VAL A 297 -20.86 -26.16 23.06
CA VAL A 297 -20.54 -25.52 21.77
C VAL A 297 -21.79 -25.48 20.89
N ARG A 298 -22.32 -24.27 20.65
CA ARG A 298 -23.53 -24.08 19.83
C ARG A 298 -23.27 -24.38 18.35
N PRO A 299 -24.31 -24.78 17.57
CA PRO A 299 -24.14 -25.04 16.13
C PRO A 299 -23.59 -23.87 15.32
N THR A 300 -23.89 -22.62 15.72
CA THR A 300 -23.34 -21.40 15.10
C THR A 300 -21.86 -21.20 15.42
N GLN A 301 -21.40 -21.58 16.62
CA GLN A 301 -19.99 -21.54 17.00
C GLN A 301 -19.20 -22.62 16.26
N ARG A 302 -19.74 -23.85 16.17
CA ARG A 302 -19.12 -24.92 15.39
C ARG A 302 -19.00 -24.56 13.90
N ALA A 303 -19.94 -23.79 13.37
CA ALA A 303 -19.88 -23.31 11.98
C ALA A 303 -18.73 -22.32 11.70
N THR A 304 -18.07 -21.77 12.73
CA THR A 304 -16.91 -20.89 12.54
C THR A 304 -15.59 -21.65 12.42
N TYR A 305 -15.54 -22.95 12.77
CA TYR A 305 -14.30 -23.75 12.74
C TYR A 305 -13.64 -23.77 11.37
N LYS A 306 -14.45 -23.80 10.31
CA LYS A 306 -13.98 -23.74 8.92
C LYS A 306 -13.27 -22.42 8.58
N PHE A 307 -13.61 -21.30 9.22
CA PHE A 307 -12.88 -20.04 9.03
C PHE A 307 -11.46 -20.14 9.59
N PHE A 308 -11.30 -20.73 10.78
CA PHE A 308 -9.98 -20.96 11.37
C PHE A 308 -9.16 -21.98 10.58
N ALA A 309 -9.79 -23.09 10.16
CA ALA A 309 -9.12 -24.08 9.32
C ALA A 309 -8.65 -23.46 7.98
N PHE A 310 -9.50 -22.67 7.34
CA PHE A 310 -9.16 -21.96 6.12
C PHE A 310 -8.06 -20.91 6.35
N ALA A 311 -8.11 -20.18 7.47
CA ALA A 311 -7.05 -19.25 7.84
C ALA A 311 -5.70 -19.96 8.02
N VAL A 312 -5.66 -21.15 8.62
CA VAL A 312 -4.43 -21.95 8.74
C VAL A 312 -3.90 -22.38 7.37
N ILE A 313 -4.79 -22.85 6.46
CA ILE A 313 -4.38 -23.21 5.09
C ILE A 313 -3.76 -22.00 4.38
N LEU A 314 -4.42 -20.85 4.44
CA LEU A 314 -3.93 -19.62 3.83
C LEU A 314 -2.63 -19.12 4.47
N PHE A 315 -2.49 -19.23 5.79
CA PHE A 315 -1.25 -18.92 6.49
C PHE A 315 -0.09 -19.79 5.99
N LEU A 316 -0.30 -21.11 5.81
CA LEU A 316 0.72 -21.99 5.25
C LEU A 316 1.07 -21.60 3.80
N ILE A 317 0.09 -21.26 2.97
CA ILE A 317 0.33 -20.76 1.61
C ILE A 317 1.14 -19.46 1.65
N GLN A 318 0.83 -18.53 2.56
CA GLN A 318 1.54 -17.27 2.73
C GLN A 318 3.01 -17.48 3.14
N VAL A 319 3.27 -18.40 4.07
CA VAL A 319 4.62 -18.76 4.49
C VAL A 319 5.39 -19.39 3.32
N LEU A 320 4.80 -20.32 2.58
CA LEU A 320 5.41 -20.93 1.40
C LEU A 320 5.73 -19.88 0.32
N ALA A 321 4.80 -18.98 0.02
CA ALA A 321 5.00 -17.89 -0.92
C ALA A 321 6.12 -16.94 -0.47
N GLY A 322 6.25 -16.71 0.84
CA GLY A 322 7.37 -15.95 1.43
C GLY A 322 8.72 -16.65 1.26
N ILE A 323 8.78 -17.97 1.50
CA ILE A 323 9.99 -18.78 1.28
C ILE A 323 10.42 -18.72 -0.19
N LEU A 324 9.49 -18.92 -1.13
CA LEU A 324 9.77 -18.85 -2.57
C LEU A 324 10.26 -17.46 -3.00
N SER A 325 9.66 -16.40 -2.44
CA SER A 325 10.08 -15.02 -2.72
C SER A 325 11.49 -14.75 -2.18
N ALA A 326 11.80 -15.19 -0.97
CA ALA A 326 13.13 -15.03 -0.37
C ALA A 326 14.21 -15.82 -1.15
N GLU A 327 13.88 -17.01 -1.62
CA GLU A 327 14.78 -17.82 -2.45
C GLU A 327 15.15 -17.12 -3.76
N ASP A 328 14.23 -16.36 -4.35
CA ASP A 328 14.45 -15.62 -5.60
C ASP A 328 15.65 -14.66 -5.56
N PHE A 329 15.94 -14.09 -4.38
CA PHE A 329 17.08 -13.20 -4.18
C PHE A 329 18.43 -13.92 -4.27
N VAL A 330 18.49 -15.15 -3.77
CA VAL A 330 19.73 -15.94 -3.69
C VAL A 330 19.92 -16.83 -4.92
N GLY A 331 18.83 -17.37 -5.46
CA GLY A 331 18.81 -18.32 -6.57
C GLY A 331 19.23 -19.75 -6.17
N GLY A 332 18.75 -20.74 -6.95
CA GLY A 332 19.26 -22.11 -6.89
C GLY A 332 18.78 -22.98 -5.71
N GLY A 333 17.69 -22.59 -5.05
CA GLY A 333 17.11 -23.36 -3.94
C GLY A 333 16.05 -24.40 -4.34
N PRO A 334 15.37 -25.00 -3.35
CA PRO A 334 14.37 -26.05 -3.56
C PRO A 334 13.16 -25.59 -4.37
N GLY A 335 12.74 -24.33 -4.27
CA GLY A 335 11.67 -23.74 -5.07
C GLY A 335 11.98 -23.76 -6.56
N ASN A 336 13.19 -23.32 -6.95
CA ASN A 336 13.64 -23.43 -8.34
C ASN A 336 13.71 -24.89 -8.82
N ALA A 337 14.07 -25.83 -7.93
CA ALA A 337 14.06 -27.25 -8.26
C ALA A 337 12.62 -27.78 -8.45
N ILE A 338 11.67 -27.37 -7.62
CA ILE A 338 10.25 -27.74 -7.73
C ILE A 338 9.65 -27.19 -9.03
N GLU A 339 9.92 -25.93 -9.38
CA GLU A 339 9.48 -25.32 -10.64
C GLU A 339 9.96 -26.13 -11.85
N LYS A 340 11.26 -26.50 -11.87
CA LYS A 340 11.89 -27.21 -12.99
C LYS A 340 11.55 -28.69 -13.05
N SER A 341 11.47 -29.37 -11.91
CA SER A 341 11.39 -30.84 -11.84
C SER A 341 9.99 -31.37 -11.56
N ILE A 342 9.08 -30.55 -11.01
CA ILE A 342 7.74 -31.00 -10.59
C ILE A 342 6.64 -30.23 -11.32
N LEU A 343 6.67 -28.90 -11.30
CA LEU A 343 5.58 -28.07 -11.83
C LEU A 343 5.66 -27.91 -13.35
N GLY A 344 6.87 -27.82 -13.92
CA GLY A 344 7.07 -27.59 -15.35
C GLY A 344 6.74 -26.15 -15.80
N PHE A 345 6.53 -25.23 -14.86
CA PHE A 345 6.35 -23.80 -15.11
C PHE A 345 7.01 -22.97 -14.00
N ILE A 346 7.37 -21.74 -14.33
CA ILE A 346 7.99 -20.78 -13.40
C ILE A 346 6.89 -19.98 -12.72
N ILE A 347 7.00 -19.75 -11.40
CA ILE A 347 6.15 -18.83 -10.67
C ILE A 347 6.92 -17.51 -10.53
N PRO A 348 6.49 -16.43 -11.18
CA PRO A 348 7.20 -15.16 -11.09
C PRO A 348 7.23 -14.63 -9.64
N PHE A 349 8.31 -13.92 -9.29
CA PHE A 349 8.43 -13.25 -7.99
C PHE A 349 7.25 -12.31 -7.69
N SER A 350 6.73 -11.62 -8.72
CA SER A 350 5.55 -10.77 -8.59
C SER A 350 4.33 -11.55 -8.10
N VAL A 351 4.18 -12.81 -8.52
CA VAL A 351 3.09 -13.68 -8.05
C VAL A 351 3.34 -14.16 -6.64
N THR A 352 4.53 -14.67 -6.32
CA THR A 352 4.81 -15.19 -4.97
C THR A 352 4.74 -14.09 -3.93
N ARG A 353 5.28 -12.90 -4.20
CA ARG A 353 5.15 -11.75 -3.30
C ARG A 353 3.70 -11.27 -3.23
N GLY A 354 2.98 -11.21 -4.35
CA GLY A 354 1.57 -10.82 -4.37
C GLY A 354 0.70 -11.76 -3.54
N TRP A 355 0.94 -13.07 -3.59
CA TRP A 355 0.31 -14.04 -2.69
C TRP A 355 0.72 -13.81 -1.24
N HIS A 356 2.02 -13.60 -0.97
CA HIS A 356 2.50 -13.39 0.40
C HIS A 356 1.82 -12.18 1.07
N THR A 357 1.70 -11.06 0.37
CA THR A 357 1.10 -9.82 0.90
C THR A 357 -0.42 -9.94 1.07
N ILE A 358 -1.15 -10.31 0.01
CA ILE A 358 -2.61 -10.32 0.07
C ILE A 358 -3.14 -11.43 0.97
N VAL A 359 -2.52 -12.62 0.94
CA VAL A 359 -2.97 -13.76 1.73
C VAL A 359 -2.71 -13.50 3.22
N GLN A 360 -1.64 -12.77 3.57
CA GLN A 360 -1.38 -12.32 4.94
C GLN A 360 -2.56 -11.53 5.52
N ILE A 361 -3.02 -10.51 4.77
CA ILE A 361 -4.18 -9.71 5.15
C ILE A 361 -5.42 -10.61 5.24
N TYR A 362 -5.58 -11.51 4.27
CA TYR A 362 -6.78 -12.30 4.11
C TYR A 362 -6.98 -13.36 5.21
N TRP A 363 -5.96 -14.14 5.55
CA TRP A 363 -6.09 -15.16 6.59
C TRP A 363 -6.28 -14.55 7.98
N PHE A 364 -5.60 -13.43 8.26
CA PHE A 364 -5.76 -12.69 9.51
C PHE A 364 -7.21 -12.21 9.64
N PHE A 365 -7.76 -11.65 8.56
CA PHE A 365 -9.16 -11.25 8.51
C PHE A 365 -10.11 -12.44 8.72
N MET A 366 -9.85 -13.60 8.10
CA MET A 366 -10.66 -14.81 8.32
C MET A 366 -10.68 -15.25 9.78
N ALA A 367 -9.54 -15.15 10.49
CA ALA A 367 -9.46 -15.46 11.90
C ALA A 367 -10.33 -14.50 12.75
N TRP A 368 -10.30 -13.19 12.46
CA TRP A 368 -11.15 -12.20 13.15
C TRP A 368 -12.65 -12.37 12.88
N VAL A 369 -13.02 -12.68 11.64
CA VAL A 369 -14.41 -13.03 11.31
C VAL A 369 -14.84 -14.27 12.08
N GLY A 370 -14.03 -15.33 12.06
CA GLY A 370 -14.30 -16.55 12.82
C GLY A 370 -14.45 -16.28 14.32
N TYR A 371 -13.56 -15.48 14.89
CA TYR A 371 -13.54 -15.09 16.31
C TYR A 371 -14.79 -14.31 16.70
N THR A 372 -15.09 -13.21 16.01
CA THR A 372 -16.26 -12.38 16.34
C THR A 372 -17.57 -13.15 16.25
N LEU A 373 -17.71 -14.03 15.26
CA LEU A 373 -18.88 -14.91 15.10
C LEU A 373 -18.94 -16.02 16.16
N PHE A 374 -17.80 -16.51 16.63
CA PHE A 374 -17.73 -17.53 17.69
C PHE A 374 -18.18 -16.98 19.04
N PHE A 375 -17.83 -15.72 19.35
CA PHE A 375 -18.23 -15.07 20.60
C PHE A 375 -19.65 -14.48 20.56
N LEU A 376 -20.19 -14.20 19.38
CA LEU A 376 -21.50 -13.57 19.21
C LEU A 376 -22.64 -14.21 20.03
N PRO A 377 -22.77 -15.56 20.13
CA PRO A 377 -23.81 -16.20 20.91
C PRO A 377 -23.65 -16.08 22.44
N ARG A 378 -22.47 -15.69 22.93
CA ARG A 378 -22.22 -15.39 24.35
C ARG A 378 -22.73 -14.00 24.73
N ILE A 379 -22.77 -13.11 23.75
CA ILE A 379 -23.11 -11.70 23.91
C ILE A 379 -24.63 -11.48 23.74
N SER A 380 -25.29 -12.30 22.93
CA SER A 380 -26.71 -12.12 22.58
C SER A 380 -27.37 -13.42 22.14
N LYS A 381 -28.71 -13.47 22.22
CA LYS A 381 -29.50 -14.60 21.73
C LYS A 381 -29.31 -14.76 20.22
N VAL A 382 -29.05 -16.00 19.77
CA VAL A 382 -28.81 -16.32 18.36
C VAL A 382 -30.07 -16.03 17.52
N PRO A 383 -29.98 -15.16 16.49
CA PRO A 383 -31.10 -14.88 15.58
C PRO A 383 -31.44 -16.06 14.68
N ASN A 384 -32.68 -16.11 14.18
CA ASN A 384 -33.10 -17.12 13.21
C ASN A 384 -32.28 -17.01 11.90
N GLY A 385 -31.87 -18.16 11.34
CA GLY A 385 -31.09 -18.22 10.10
C GLY A 385 -29.60 -17.85 10.24
N GLN A 386 -29.10 -17.58 11.45
CA GLN A 386 -27.70 -17.15 11.65
C GLN A 386 -26.69 -18.16 11.10
N ARG A 387 -26.93 -19.46 11.30
CA ARG A 387 -26.06 -20.53 10.78
C ARG A 387 -25.97 -20.52 9.26
N PHE A 388 -27.07 -20.24 8.56
CA PHE A 388 -27.08 -20.14 7.11
C PHE A 388 -26.23 -18.96 6.65
N LEU A 389 -26.39 -17.79 7.27
CA LEU A 389 -25.61 -16.59 6.93
C LEU A 389 -24.12 -16.77 7.18
N ILE A 390 -23.74 -17.40 8.30
CA ILE A 390 -22.33 -17.75 8.59
C ILE A 390 -21.79 -18.70 7.50
N ASN A 391 -22.60 -19.66 7.07
CA ASN A 391 -22.19 -20.60 6.04
C ASN A 391 -22.02 -19.92 4.67
N LEU A 392 -22.97 -19.06 4.29
CA LEU A 392 -22.92 -18.26 3.07
C LEU A 392 -21.69 -17.35 3.07
N LEU A 393 -21.44 -16.62 4.17
CA LEU A 393 -20.28 -15.77 4.34
C LEU A 393 -18.98 -16.55 4.08
N PHE A 394 -18.83 -17.72 4.70
CA PHE A 394 -17.66 -18.56 4.46
C PHE A 394 -17.50 -18.95 2.99
N THR A 395 -18.59 -19.33 2.32
CA THR A 395 -18.54 -19.70 0.90
C THR A 395 -18.08 -18.53 0.04
N LEU A 396 -18.58 -17.32 0.30
CA LEU A 396 -18.11 -16.11 -0.40
C LEU A 396 -16.62 -15.86 -0.14
N CYS A 397 -16.18 -15.96 1.12
CA CYS A 397 -14.77 -15.79 1.46
C CYS A 397 -13.87 -16.87 0.82
N LEU A 398 -14.33 -18.11 0.74
CA LEU A 398 -13.59 -19.19 0.08
C LEU A 398 -13.40 -18.90 -1.41
N ILE A 399 -14.47 -18.45 -2.09
CA ILE A 399 -14.44 -18.08 -3.50
C ILE A 399 -13.46 -16.93 -3.74
N VAL A 400 -13.50 -15.88 -2.90
CA VAL A 400 -12.55 -14.75 -2.99
C VAL A 400 -11.12 -15.20 -2.77
N GLY A 401 -10.85 -16.06 -1.78
CA GLY A 401 -9.50 -16.56 -1.51
C GLY A 401 -8.93 -17.40 -2.66
N ALA A 402 -9.76 -18.26 -3.27
CA ALA A 402 -9.37 -18.99 -4.47
C ALA A 402 -9.13 -18.04 -5.66
N GLY A 403 -10.04 -17.08 -5.86
CA GLY A 403 -9.91 -16.04 -6.89
C GLY A 403 -8.64 -15.22 -6.74
N ALA A 404 -8.19 -14.93 -5.52
CA ALA A 404 -6.92 -14.28 -5.24
C ALA A 404 -5.73 -15.09 -5.76
N LEU A 405 -5.67 -16.38 -5.40
CA LEU A 405 -4.53 -17.23 -5.76
C LEU A 405 -4.43 -17.41 -7.28
N PHE A 406 -5.51 -17.86 -7.92
CA PHE A 406 -5.51 -18.12 -9.35
C PHE A 406 -5.51 -16.83 -10.18
N GLY A 407 -6.26 -15.82 -9.75
CA GLY A 407 -6.35 -14.53 -10.44
C GLY A 407 -5.01 -13.81 -10.52
N ILE A 408 -4.28 -13.72 -9.41
CA ILE A 408 -2.98 -13.04 -9.40
C ILE A 408 -1.98 -13.74 -10.34
N TYR A 409 -1.90 -15.07 -10.27
CA TYR A 409 -1.02 -15.83 -11.17
C TYR A 409 -1.37 -15.58 -12.64
N LEU A 410 -2.64 -15.77 -13.03
CA LEU A 410 -3.08 -15.65 -14.43
C LEU A 410 -3.00 -14.21 -14.95
N GLY A 411 -3.21 -13.22 -14.09
CA GLY A 411 -3.06 -11.80 -14.42
C GLY A 411 -1.61 -11.43 -14.69
N HIS A 412 -0.71 -11.68 -13.73
CA HIS A 412 0.70 -11.27 -13.85
C HIS A 412 1.44 -12.01 -14.96
N THR A 413 1.14 -13.29 -15.19
CA THR A 413 1.77 -14.09 -16.26
C THR A 413 1.24 -13.78 -17.67
N GLY A 414 0.20 -12.95 -17.79
CA GLY A 414 -0.37 -12.57 -19.09
C GLY A 414 -1.21 -13.66 -19.76
N TYR A 415 -1.66 -14.68 -19.03
CA TYR A 415 -2.65 -15.66 -19.54
C TYR A 415 -4.06 -15.05 -19.71
N MET A 416 -4.30 -13.88 -19.12
CA MET A 416 -5.53 -13.09 -19.29
C MET A 416 -5.28 -11.87 -20.17
N SER A 417 -6.29 -11.47 -20.94
CA SER A 417 -6.31 -10.12 -21.53
C SER A 417 -6.35 -9.06 -20.43
N ASP A 418 -5.93 -7.83 -20.74
CA ASP A 418 -5.85 -6.73 -19.77
C ASP A 418 -7.17 -6.48 -19.02
N GLU A 419 -8.31 -6.51 -19.73
CA GLU A 419 -9.63 -6.35 -19.12
C GLU A 419 -9.97 -7.50 -18.17
N MET A 420 -9.67 -8.75 -18.58
CA MET A 420 -9.90 -9.92 -17.74
C MET A 420 -8.97 -9.93 -16.53
N ALA A 421 -7.72 -9.50 -16.69
CA ALA A 421 -6.76 -9.36 -15.62
C ALA A 421 -7.24 -8.30 -14.60
N TYR A 422 -7.73 -7.15 -15.06
CA TYR A 422 -8.27 -6.12 -14.17
C TYR A 422 -9.48 -6.62 -13.34
N TRP A 423 -10.38 -7.39 -13.94
CA TRP A 423 -11.60 -7.86 -13.26
C TRP A 423 -11.38 -9.12 -12.41
N PHE A 424 -10.75 -10.14 -12.98
CA PHE A 424 -10.64 -11.48 -12.40
C PHE A 424 -9.19 -11.91 -12.11
N GLY A 425 -8.21 -11.14 -12.58
CA GLY A 425 -6.80 -11.38 -12.32
C GLY A 425 -6.27 -10.54 -11.15
N SER A 426 -5.35 -9.62 -11.48
CA SER A 426 -4.78 -8.67 -10.55
C SER A 426 -4.93 -7.22 -11.00
N GLN A 427 -5.22 -6.32 -10.05
CA GLN A 427 -5.16 -4.87 -10.28
C GLN A 427 -3.75 -4.30 -10.18
N GLY A 428 -2.76 -5.07 -9.68
CA GLY A 428 -1.36 -4.67 -9.69
C GLY A 428 -0.96 -3.59 -8.68
N TRP A 429 -1.83 -3.23 -7.75
CA TRP A 429 -1.48 -2.37 -6.61
C TRP A 429 -1.08 -3.25 -5.44
N GLU A 430 0.04 -2.92 -4.80
CA GLU A 430 0.44 -3.59 -3.58
C GLU A 430 -0.66 -3.49 -2.50
N PHE A 431 -0.90 -4.60 -1.78
CA PHE A 431 -1.96 -4.78 -0.79
C PHE A 431 -3.41 -4.77 -1.35
N LEU A 432 -3.58 -4.41 -2.62
CA LEU A 432 -4.84 -4.38 -3.36
C LEU A 432 -4.72 -5.18 -4.66
N GLU A 433 -4.01 -6.30 -4.60
CA GLU A 433 -3.66 -7.10 -5.76
C GLU A 433 -4.89 -7.77 -6.40
N LEU A 434 -6.00 -7.90 -5.67
CA LEU A 434 -7.21 -8.57 -6.15
C LEU A 434 -7.85 -7.85 -7.35
N GLY A 435 -8.23 -8.63 -8.37
CA GLY A 435 -9.13 -8.18 -9.43
C GLY A 435 -10.41 -7.51 -8.89
N ARG A 436 -10.99 -6.58 -9.67
CA ARG A 436 -12.13 -5.74 -9.25
C ARG A 436 -13.35 -6.57 -8.83
N PHE A 437 -13.62 -7.69 -9.51
CA PHE A 437 -14.71 -8.59 -9.15
C PHE A 437 -14.52 -9.16 -7.74
N TRP A 438 -13.31 -9.63 -7.43
CA TRP A 438 -12.97 -10.18 -6.11
C TRP A 438 -13.08 -9.13 -5.01
N HIS A 439 -12.69 -7.88 -5.27
CA HIS A 439 -12.90 -6.77 -4.34
C HIS A 439 -14.38 -6.50 -4.03
N ILE A 440 -15.24 -6.49 -5.06
CA ILE A 440 -16.69 -6.30 -4.86
C ILE A 440 -17.28 -7.46 -4.05
N LEU A 441 -16.88 -8.69 -4.34
CA LEU A 441 -17.34 -9.87 -3.62
C LEU A 441 -16.84 -9.89 -2.17
N MET A 442 -15.62 -9.42 -1.94
CA MET A 442 -15.05 -9.22 -0.61
C MET A 442 -15.82 -8.15 0.17
N LEU A 443 -16.13 -7.00 -0.46
CA LEU A 443 -16.97 -5.96 0.16
C LEU A 443 -18.37 -6.50 0.51
N ALA A 444 -18.99 -7.28 -0.38
CA ALA A 444 -20.26 -7.94 -0.10
C ALA A 444 -20.15 -8.89 1.12
N SER A 445 -19.03 -9.60 1.23
CA SER A 445 -18.73 -10.47 2.37
C SER A 445 -18.57 -9.67 3.67
N PHE A 446 -17.88 -8.52 3.63
CA PHE A 446 -17.76 -7.60 4.77
C PHE A 446 -19.13 -7.05 5.21
N CYS A 447 -19.94 -6.57 4.27
CA CYS A 447 -21.29 -6.09 4.55
C CYS A 447 -22.16 -7.19 5.17
N LEU A 448 -22.07 -8.42 4.67
CA LEU A 448 -22.77 -9.57 5.24
C LEU A 448 -22.27 -9.88 6.65
N TRP A 449 -20.97 -9.83 6.91
CA TRP A 449 -20.40 -10.03 8.24
C TRP A 449 -20.89 -8.97 9.25
N VAL A 450 -20.85 -7.69 8.89
CA VAL A 450 -21.39 -6.59 9.70
C VAL A 450 -22.88 -6.80 9.96
N TYR A 451 -23.64 -7.20 8.94
CA TYR A 451 -25.07 -7.50 9.08
C TYR A 451 -25.33 -8.65 10.06
N ILE A 452 -24.55 -9.74 9.99
CA ILE A 452 -24.65 -10.89 10.91
C ILE A 452 -24.41 -10.45 12.36
N ILE A 453 -23.40 -9.61 12.62
CA ILE A 453 -23.12 -9.07 13.96
C ILE A 453 -24.24 -8.13 14.39
N PHE A 454 -24.63 -7.19 13.53
CA PHE A 454 -25.66 -6.20 13.83
C PHE A 454 -26.98 -6.87 14.22
N ARG A 455 -27.41 -7.92 13.51
CA ARG A 455 -28.63 -8.67 13.86
C ARG A 455 -28.63 -9.22 15.28
N ALA A 456 -27.47 -9.65 15.76
CA ALA A 456 -27.32 -10.26 17.07
C ALA A 456 -27.20 -9.20 18.17
N VAL A 457 -26.47 -8.11 17.92
CA VAL A 457 -26.20 -7.06 18.91
C VAL A 457 -27.32 -6.00 18.97
N LYS A 458 -28.08 -5.78 17.90
CA LYS A 458 -29.18 -4.79 17.83
C LYS A 458 -30.14 -4.83 19.03
N PRO A 459 -30.63 -6.00 19.51
CA PRO A 459 -31.53 -6.06 20.66
C PRO A 459 -30.92 -5.52 21.96
N TRP A 460 -29.59 -5.46 22.06
CA TRP A 460 -28.87 -5.02 23.25
C TRP A 460 -28.50 -3.52 23.21
N ILE A 461 -28.34 -2.93 22.02
CA ILE A 461 -27.93 -1.52 21.88
C ILE A 461 -29.08 -0.59 22.30
N THR A 462 -28.85 0.15 23.38
CA THR A 462 -29.73 1.21 23.88
C THR A 462 -28.93 2.48 24.18
N SER A 463 -29.61 3.62 24.33
CA SER A 463 -28.96 4.89 24.70
C SER A 463 -28.21 4.82 26.05
N GLN A 464 -28.63 3.91 26.94
CA GLN A 464 -28.01 3.72 28.24
C GLN A 464 -26.75 2.85 28.18
N ASN A 465 -26.69 1.91 27.22
CA ASN A 465 -25.64 0.89 27.15
C ASN A 465 -24.65 1.10 26.00
N LEU A 466 -24.81 2.15 25.18
CA LEU A 466 -23.98 2.42 24.00
C LEU A 466 -22.47 2.40 24.27
N TRP A 467 -22.05 2.86 25.46
CA TRP A 467 -20.66 2.93 25.89
C TRP A 467 -20.25 1.78 26.83
N SER A 468 -21.03 0.70 26.85
CA SER A 468 -20.77 -0.47 27.68
C SER A 468 -20.52 -1.69 26.80
N VAL A 469 -20.09 -2.80 27.40
CA VAL A 469 -20.00 -4.10 26.74
C VAL A 469 -21.17 -4.95 27.25
N PRO A 470 -21.80 -5.80 26.43
CA PRO A 470 -22.79 -6.75 26.91
C PRO A 470 -22.11 -7.65 27.95
N ALA A 471 -22.60 -7.60 29.19
CA ALA A 471 -22.07 -8.34 30.33
C ALA A 471 -22.77 -9.70 30.47
#